data_AF-A0A7C3UQE4-F1
#
_entry.id   AF-A0A7C3UQE4-F1
#
_cell.length_a   1.000
_cell.length_b   1.000
_cell.length_c   1.000
_cell.angle_alpha   90.00
_cell.angle_beta   90.00
_cell.angle_gamma   90.00
#
_symmetry.space_group_name_H-M   'P 1'
#
loop_
_entity.id
_entity.type
_entity.pdbx_description
1 polymer ?
#
loop_
_entity_poly.entity_id
_entity_poly.type
_entity_poly.pdbx_seq_one_letter_code
_entity_poly.pdbx_strand_id
1 'polypeptide(L)'
;MKLYYKKGVGQGEDTIYEYDITNKTERTLVNARMNSDDIYCLIENKLYYNVFNKLNDIYVYDLSSNIEEKYTFASNVAILGQFHQYLILDLYDTTEKFIAFDTESKESINIQTFKSIYGTYLFANENEVYFYIVGEDNEDYDYTEDYDYIDTWDHHYIYVLKNNNGEVIFDKLFDKKIKQTGC
;
A
#
# COMPACT_ATOMS: atom_id res chain seq x y z
N MET A 1 -14.27 -22.85 1.48
CA MET A 1 -13.60 -21.58 1.82
C MET A 1 -12.21 -21.61 1.19
N LYS A 2 -11.74 -20.50 0.62
CA LYS A 2 -10.44 -20.44 -0.04
C LYS A 2 -9.50 -19.52 0.72
N LEU A 3 -8.24 -19.90 0.81
CA LEU A 3 -7.15 -19.06 1.28
C LEU A 3 -6.24 -18.76 0.11
N TYR A 4 -5.88 -17.49 -0.06
CA TYR A 4 -4.82 -17.08 -0.97
C TYR A 4 -3.59 -16.79 -0.13
N TYR A 5 -2.43 -17.24 -0.56
CA TYR A 5 -1.17 -16.92 0.11
C TYR A 5 0.01 -16.93 -0.84
N LYS A 6 0.99 -16.10 -0.50
CA LYS A 6 2.30 -16.06 -1.14
C LYS A 6 3.22 -17.04 -0.43
N LYS A 7 3.95 -17.86 -1.18
CA LYS A 7 4.99 -18.73 -0.61
C LYS A 7 6.35 -18.18 -1.03
N GLY A 8 7.08 -17.63 -0.07
CA GLY A 8 8.45 -17.18 -0.29
C GLY A 8 9.39 -18.36 -0.35
N VAL A 9 9.94 -18.65 -1.54
CA VAL A 9 11.09 -19.55 -1.68
C VAL A 9 12.31 -18.63 -1.76
N GLY A 10 13.17 -18.70 -0.74
CA GLY A 10 14.32 -17.80 -0.60
C GLY A 10 15.02 -17.54 -1.93
N GLN A 11 15.09 -16.27 -2.31
CA GLN A 11 15.72 -15.73 -3.51
C GLN A 11 15.10 -16.12 -4.87
N GLY A 12 13.80 -15.85 -5.06
CA GLY A 12 13.45 -15.11 -6.28
C GLY A 12 12.18 -15.45 -7.04
N GLU A 13 11.26 -16.26 -6.54
CA GLU A 13 9.95 -16.45 -7.19
C GLU A 13 8.85 -16.62 -6.14
N ASP A 14 8.27 -15.51 -5.72
CA ASP A 14 7.12 -15.53 -4.82
C ASP A 14 5.86 -15.85 -5.63
N THR A 15 5.41 -17.10 -5.58
CA THR A 15 4.18 -17.55 -6.26
C THR A 15 2.96 -17.36 -5.35
N ILE A 16 1.82 -16.94 -5.93
CA ILE A 16 0.54 -16.92 -5.22
C ILE A 16 -0.18 -18.25 -5.42
N TYR A 17 -0.58 -18.85 -4.31
CA TYR A 17 -1.32 -20.11 -4.26
C TYR A 17 -2.76 -19.86 -3.83
N GLU A 18 -3.66 -20.68 -4.36
CA GLU A 18 -5.02 -20.84 -3.84
C GLU A 18 -5.09 -22.19 -3.11
N TYR A 19 -5.53 -22.16 -1.86
CA TYR A 19 -5.79 -23.35 -1.07
C TYR A 19 -7.28 -23.46 -0.75
N ASP A 20 -7.89 -24.54 -1.23
CA ASP A 20 -9.25 -24.91 -0.88
C ASP A 20 -9.23 -25.57 0.51
N ILE A 21 -9.72 -24.84 1.51
CA ILE A 21 -9.77 -25.29 2.90
C ILE A 21 -10.77 -26.43 3.07
N THR A 22 -11.82 -26.47 2.26
CA THR A 22 -12.87 -27.49 2.32
C THR A 22 -12.33 -28.81 1.79
N ASN A 23 -11.67 -28.78 0.63
CA ASN A 23 -11.20 -29.98 -0.06
C ASN A 23 -9.74 -30.33 0.25
N LYS A 24 -9.02 -29.47 0.99
CA LYS A 24 -7.60 -29.61 1.36
C LYS A 24 -6.67 -29.70 0.14
N THR A 25 -6.99 -28.99 -0.93
CA THR A 25 -6.22 -28.98 -2.18
C THR A 25 -5.54 -27.63 -2.39
N GLU A 26 -4.31 -27.65 -2.86
CA GLU A 26 -3.53 -26.46 -3.26
C GLU A 26 -3.41 -26.41 -4.78
N ARG A 27 -3.46 -25.22 -5.37
CA ARG A 27 -3.01 -24.98 -6.75
C ARG A 27 -2.24 -23.67 -6.85
N THR A 28 -1.29 -23.62 -7.78
CA THR A 28 -0.67 -22.37 -8.21
C THR A 28 -1.70 -21.51 -8.92
N LEU A 29 -1.78 -20.24 -8.52
CA LEU A 29 -2.69 -19.26 -9.12
C LEU A 29 -1.94 -18.31 -10.03
N VAL A 30 -0.90 -17.65 -9.50
CA VAL A 30 -0.07 -16.69 -10.23
C VAL A 30 1.38 -17.06 -10.04
N ASN A 31 2.10 -17.24 -11.15
CA ASN A 31 3.55 -17.42 -11.16
C ASN A 31 4.21 -16.11 -11.61
N ALA A 32 4.46 -15.22 -10.65
CA ALA A 32 5.11 -13.94 -10.86
C ALA A 32 6.24 -13.77 -9.85
N ARG A 33 7.28 -13.01 -10.22
CA ARG A 33 8.32 -12.65 -9.25
C ARG A 33 7.84 -11.45 -8.46
N MET A 34 7.59 -11.59 -7.15
CA MET A 34 7.20 -10.49 -6.25
C MET A 34 8.26 -10.27 -5.16
N ASN A 35 8.32 -9.10 -4.54
CA ASN A 35 9.13 -8.91 -3.33
C ASN A 35 8.48 -9.62 -2.14
N SER A 36 9.30 -10.01 -1.16
CA SER A 36 8.82 -10.55 0.11
C SER A 36 7.86 -9.61 0.84
N ASP A 37 8.06 -8.30 0.67
CA ASP A 37 7.36 -7.26 1.40
C ASP A 37 6.12 -6.76 0.64
N ASP A 38 5.93 -7.19 -0.62
CA ASP A 38 4.77 -6.80 -1.42
C ASP A 38 3.48 -7.40 -0.83
N ILE A 39 2.50 -6.51 -0.62
CA ILE A 39 1.13 -6.83 -0.25
C ILE A 39 0.33 -7.15 -1.52
N TYR A 40 -0.59 -8.11 -1.42
CA TYR A 40 -1.63 -8.31 -2.41
C TYR A 40 -3.00 -8.14 -1.76
N CYS A 41 -3.98 -7.75 -2.56
CA CYS A 41 -5.35 -7.49 -2.11
C CYS A 41 -6.34 -8.32 -2.94
N LEU A 42 -7.41 -8.80 -2.29
CA LEU A 42 -8.50 -9.51 -2.95
C LEU A 42 -9.75 -8.64 -2.83
N ILE A 43 -10.12 -8.02 -3.94
CA ILE A 43 -11.35 -7.26 -4.07
C ILE A 43 -12.27 -8.10 -4.96
N GLU A 44 -13.36 -8.58 -4.35
CA GLU A 44 -14.27 -9.55 -4.97
C GLU A 44 -13.55 -10.80 -5.51
N ASN A 45 -13.61 -11.03 -6.83
CA ASN A 45 -12.94 -12.14 -7.53
C ASN A 45 -11.64 -11.72 -8.21
N LYS A 46 -11.07 -10.57 -7.86
CA LYS A 46 -9.88 -10.03 -8.50
C LYS A 46 -8.75 -9.88 -7.49
N LEU A 47 -7.61 -10.46 -7.85
CA LEU A 47 -6.39 -10.41 -7.07
C LEU A 47 -5.48 -9.32 -7.61
N TYR A 48 -5.14 -8.35 -6.76
CA TYR A 48 -4.29 -7.20 -7.10
C TYR A 48 -2.93 -7.37 -6.44
N TYR A 49 -1.85 -7.23 -7.21
CA TYR A 49 -0.48 -7.42 -6.70
C TYR A 49 0.55 -6.60 -7.49
N ASN A 50 1.66 -6.29 -6.83
CA ASN A 50 2.86 -5.76 -7.47
C ASN A 50 3.78 -6.90 -7.94
N VAL A 51 4.59 -6.61 -8.96
CA VAL A 51 5.63 -7.53 -9.46
C VAL A 51 7.01 -6.89 -9.28
N PHE A 52 7.98 -7.69 -8.85
CA PHE A 52 9.37 -7.33 -8.67
C PHE A 52 9.94 -6.65 -9.93
N ASN A 53 10.60 -5.50 -9.75
CA ASN A 53 11.14 -4.63 -10.81
C ASN A 53 10.12 -4.04 -11.79
N LYS A 54 8.82 -4.19 -11.53
CA LYS A 54 7.73 -3.52 -12.27
C LYS A 54 7.02 -2.57 -11.34
N LEU A 55 7.82 -1.65 -10.80
CA LEU A 55 7.41 -0.80 -9.70
C LEU A 55 6.25 0.13 -10.06
N ASN A 56 5.99 0.44 -11.33
CA ASN A 56 4.88 1.33 -11.73
C ASN A 56 3.59 0.57 -12.08
N ASP A 57 3.58 -0.76 -12.02
CA ASP A 57 2.45 -1.58 -12.48
C ASP A 57 1.76 -2.28 -11.31
N ILE A 58 0.42 -2.24 -11.28
CA ILE A 58 -0.43 -3.12 -10.48
C ILE A 58 -1.05 -4.16 -11.42
N TYR A 59 -0.77 -5.43 -11.16
CA TYR A 59 -1.34 -6.55 -11.91
C TYR A 59 -2.65 -6.98 -11.27
N VAL A 60 -3.59 -7.42 -12.11
CA VAL A 60 -4.92 -7.87 -11.70
C VAL A 60 -5.19 -9.22 -12.33
N TYR A 61 -5.37 -10.23 -11.49
CA TYR A 61 -5.76 -11.56 -11.92
C TYR A 61 -7.23 -11.82 -11.59
N ASP A 62 -8.06 -11.96 -12.61
CA ASP A 62 -9.47 -12.30 -12.44
C ASP A 62 -9.63 -13.82 -12.25
N LEU A 63 -10.06 -14.22 -11.05
CA LEU A 63 -10.25 -15.62 -10.65
C LEU A 63 -11.35 -16.33 -11.46
N SER A 64 -12.27 -15.57 -12.05
CA SER A 64 -13.42 -16.11 -12.79
C SER A 64 -13.04 -16.46 -14.22
N SER A 65 -12.26 -15.58 -14.87
CA SER A 65 -11.85 -15.72 -16.27
C SER A 65 -10.44 -16.32 -16.43
N ASN A 66 -9.64 -16.32 -15.36
CA ASN A 66 -8.20 -16.65 -15.38
C ASN A 66 -7.39 -15.75 -16.32
N ILE A 67 -7.85 -14.50 -16.51
CA ILE A 67 -7.16 -13.49 -17.32
C ILE A 67 -6.41 -12.54 -16.40
N GLU A 68 -5.18 -12.21 -16.78
CA GLU A 68 -4.35 -11.20 -16.13
C GLU A 68 -4.36 -9.90 -16.95
N GLU A 69 -4.60 -8.79 -16.28
CA GLU A 69 -4.48 -7.44 -16.81
C GLU A 69 -3.54 -6.62 -15.90
N LYS A 70 -3.23 -5.39 -16.29
CA LYS A 70 -2.47 -4.48 -15.43
C LYS A 70 -2.91 -3.02 -15.57
N TYR A 71 -2.67 -2.27 -14.51
CA TYR A 71 -2.76 -0.82 -14.45
C TYR A 71 -1.37 -0.23 -14.32
N THR A 72 -1.02 0.70 -15.20
CA THR A 72 0.29 1.38 -15.20
C THR A 72 0.12 2.80 -14.69
N PHE A 73 0.91 3.14 -13.68
CA PHE A 73 0.95 4.46 -13.06
C PHE A 73 2.14 5.28 -13.59
N ALA A 74 2.07 6.60 -13.47
CA ALA A 74 3.15 7.49 -13.89
C ALA A 74 4.41 7.35 -13.02
N SER A 75 4.28 6.71 -11.86
CA SER A 75 5.30 6.62 -10.83
C SER A 75 5.32 5.24 -10.20
N ASN A 76 6.37 4.95 -9.46
CA ASN A 76 6.49 3.73 -8.67
C ASN A 76 5.28 3.66 -7.71
N VAL A 77 4.67 2.50 -7.57
CA VAL A 77 3.45 2.26 -6.81
C VAL A 77 3.58 1.00 -5.96
N ALA A 78 3.11 1.05 -4.72
CA ALA A 78 2.89 -0.13 -3.89
C ALA A 78 1.47 -0.16 -3.34
N ILE A 79 0.91 -1.36 -3.23
CA ILE A 79 -0.32 -1.59 -2.48
C ILE A 79 -0.01 -1.54 -0.99
N LEU A 80 -0.71 -0.67 -0.27
CA LEU A 80 -0.71 -0.66 1.20
C LEU A 80 -1.86 -1.49 1.76
N GLY A 81 -2.99 -1.50 1.08
CA GLY A 81 -4.16 -2.26 1.50
C GLY A 81 -5.38 -1.99 0.61
N GLN A 82 -6.55 -2.39 1.11
CA GLN A 82 -7.82 -2.20 0.42
C GLN A 82 -8.89 -1.64 1.35
N PHE A 83 -9.86 -0.94 0.75
CA PHE A 83 -11.09 -0.51 1.40
C PHE A 83 -12.26 -0.57 0.41
N HIS A 84 -13.19 -1.48 0.60
CA HIS A 84 -14.25 -1.77 -0.40
C HIS A 84 -13.65 -1.99 -1.80
N GLN A 85 -14.08 -1.20 -2.80
CA GLN A 85 -13.54 -1.26 -4.16
C GLN A 85 -12.23 -0.49 -4.36
N TYR A 86 -11.73 0.19 -3.33
CA TYR A 86 -10.53 1.02 -3.43
C TYR A 86 -9.29 0.22 -3.06
N LEU A 87 -8.27 0.30 -3.91
CA LEU A 87 -6.90 0.04 -3.50
C LEU A 87 -6.31 1.29 -2.88
N ILE A 88 -5.60 1.11 -1.78
CA ILE A 88 -4.86 2.20 -1.15
C ILE A 88 -3.41 2.05 -1.52
N LEU A 89 -2.90 3.05 -2.24
CA LEU A 89 -1.63 2.98 -2.93
C LEU A 89 -0.67 4.03 -2.39
N ASP A 90 0.59 3.63 -2.22
CA ASP A 90 1.74 4.52 -2.02
C ASP A 90 2.38 4.79 -3.38
N LEU A 91 2.46 6.06 -3.79
CA LEU A 91 3.14 6.48 -5.01
C LEU A 91 4.51 7.09 -4.66
N TYR A 92 5.57 6.31 -4.90
CA TYR A 92 6.94 6.76 -4.65
C TYR A 92 7.37 7.79 -5.71
N ASP A 93 8.33 8.65 -5.33
CA ASP A 93 8.95 9.67 -6.19
C ASP A 93 8.01 10.77 -6.70
N THR A 94 6.84 10.94 -6.07
CA THR A 94 5.91 12.03 -6.38
C THR A 94 5.63 12.93 -5.18
N THR A 95 4.99 14.07 -5.44
CA THR A 95 4.41 14.95 -4.42
C THR A 95 3.08 14.42 -3.86
N GLU A 96 2.44 13.48 -4.55
CA GLU A 96 1.14 12.88 -4.21
C GLU A 96 1.37 11.45 -3.72
N LYS A 97 1.65 11.28 -2.44
CA LYS A 97 2.15 9.99 -1.95
C LYS A 97 1.09 8.95 -1.71
N PHE A 98 -0.13 9.35 -1.39
CA PHE A 98 -1.19 8.37 -1.12
C PHE A 98 -2.43 8.67 -1.94
N ILE A 99 -2.93 7.63 -2.61
CA ILE A 99 -4.17 7.69 -3.38
C ILE A 99 -5.08 6.51 -3.01
N ALA A 100 -6.39 6.73 -3.13
CA ALA A 100 -7.39 5.68 -3.22
C ALA A 100 -7.70 5.48 -4.70
N PHE A 101 -7.31 4.34 -5.27
CA PHE A 101 -7.63 3.97 -6.63
C PHE A 101 -8.90 3.13 -6.67
N ASP A 102 -9.95 3.67 -7.27
CA ASP A 102 -11.21 2.97 -7.48
C ASP A 102 -11.04 1.91 -8.57
N THR A 103 -11.16 0.65 -8.20
CA THR A 103 -10.97 -0.45 -9.15
C THR A 103 -12.10 -0.65 -10.15
N GLU A 104 -13.27 -0.02 -9.93
CA GLU A 104 -14.41 -0.05 -10.85
C GLU A 104 -14.34 1.09 -11.87
N SER A 105 -14.28 2.33 -11.39
CA SER A 105 -14.25 3.52 -12.25
C SER A 105 -12.86 3.76 -12.87
N LYS A 106 -11.80 3.21 -12.26
CA LYS A 106 -10.39 3.44 -12.60
C LYS A 106 -9.93 4.87 -12.36
N GLU A 107 -10.66 5.60 -11.52
CA GLU A 107 -10.29 6.94 -11.08
C GLU A 107 -9.51 6.89 -9.76
N SER A 108 -8.76 7.95 -9.48
CA SER A 108 -7.96 8.07 -8.26
C SER A 108 -8.41 9.27 -7.45
N ILE A 109 -8.51 9.09 -6.14
CA ILE A 109 -8.74 10.16 -5.18
C ILE A 109 -7.43 10.40 -4.43
N ASN A 110 -6.94 11.63 -4.46
CA ASN A 110 -5.77 12.02 -3.68
C ASN A 110 -6.12 12.02 -2.19
N ILE A 111 -5.40 11.21 -1.42
CA ILE A 111 -5.59 11.07 0.02
C ILE A 111 -4.69 12.06 0.77
N GLN A 112 -3.42 12.23 0.35
CA GLN A 112 -2.53 13.20 0.99
C GLN A 112 -1.29 13.62 0.20
N THR A 113 -0.78 14.83 0.50
CA THR A 113 0.33 15.52 -0.21
C THR A 113 1.43 16.05 0.74
N PHE A 114 1.96 15.22 1.63
CA PHE A 114 3.18 15.54 2.39
C PHE A 114 4.27 14.54 2.03
N LYS A 115 5.53 14.92 2.26
CA LYS A 115 6.68 14.08 1.97
C LYS A 115 6.80 12.97 3.03
N SER A 116 5.94 11.95 2.92
CA SER A 116 6.04 10.69 3.66
C SER A 116 7.37 9.99 3.39
N ILE A 117 8.04 9.43 4.39
CA ILE A 117 9.18 8.54 4.18
C ILE A 117 8.69 7.08 4.12
N TYR A 118 7.62 6.74 4.84
CA TYR A 118 7.05 5.39 4.88
C TYR A 118 5.59 5.39 5.36
N GLY A 119 4.75 4.55 4.73
CA GLY A 119 3.38 4.27 5.18
C GLY A 119 3.14 2.79 5.41
N THR A 120 2.31 2.45 6.39
CA THR A 120 1.85 1.07 6.62
C THR A 120 0.36 1.02 6.93
N TYR A 121 -0.28 -0.04 6.47
CA TYR A 121 -1.66 -0.35 6.76
C TYR A 121 -1.75 -1.01 8.15
N LEU A 122 -2.64 -0.49 9.00
CA LEU A 122 -2.83 -1.03 10.35
C LEU A 122 -3.96 -2.06 10.37
N PHE A 123 -5.18 -1.60 10.07
CA PHE A 123 -6.38 -2.44 10.05
C PHE A 123 -7.52 -1.71 9.32
N ALA A 124 -8.51 -2.48 8.86
CA ALA A 124 -9.78 -1.99 8.35
C ALA A 124 -10.95 -2.62 9.11
N ASN A 125 -12.05 -1.89 9.16
CA ASN A 125 -13.37 -2.41 9.45
C ASN A 125 -14.31 -2.09 8.26
N GLU A 126 -15.59 -2.39 8.42
CA GLU A 126 -16.59 -2.17 7.36
C GLU A 126 -16.69 -0.72 6.88
N ASN A 127 -16.38 0.26 7.73
CA ASN A 127 -16.61 1.69 7.46
C ASN A 127 -15.32 2.51 7.41
N GLU A 128 -14.20 1.96 7.89
CA GLU A 128 -12.99 2.71 8.16
C GLU A 128 -11.72 1.91 7.91
N VAL A 129 -10.69 2.57 7.39
CA VAL A 129 -9.32 2.01 7.32
C VAL A 129 -8.33 2.94 7.98
N TYR A 130 -7.44 2.34 8.77
CA TYR A 130 -6.47 3.06 9.57
C TYR A 130 -5.06 2.84 9.00
N PHE A 131 -4.36 3.94 8.80
CA PHE A 131 -2.99 3.96 8.30
C PHE A 131 -2.07 4.61 9.32
N TYR A 132 -0.87 4.08 9.43
CA TYR A 132 0.22 4.75 10.11
C TYR A 132 1.21 5.26 9.07
N ILE A 133 1.51 6.55 9.14
CA ILE A 133 2.39 7.19 8.17
C ILE A 133 3.47 7.96 8.92
N VAL A 134 4.71 7.82 8.44
CA VAL A 134 5.85 8.59 8.90
C VAL A 134 6.26 9.54 7.78
N GLY A 135 6.36 10.84 8.06
CA GLY A 135 6.78 11.84 7.07
C GLY A 135 7.75 12.87 7.62
N GLU A 136 8.41 13.59 6.70
CA GLU A 136 9.23 14.76 6.98
C GLU A 136 8.37 16.02 6.81
N ASP A 137 8.39 16.92 7.80
CA ASP A 137 8.02 18.31 7.56
C ASP A 137 9.23 19.00 6.94
N ASN A 138 9.05 19.60 5.76
CA ASN A 138 10.10 20.37 5.07
C ASN A 138 10.41 21.72 5.77
N GLU A 139 9.78 22.04 6.90
CA GLU A 139 9.79 23.39 7.47
C GLU A 139 10.82 23.65 8.59
N ASP A 140 11.46 22.63 9.18
CA ASP A 140 12.35 22.82 10.35
C ASP A 140 13.73 22.17 10.17
N TYR A 141 14.49 22.56 9.13
CA TYR A 141 15.94 22.38 9.19
C TYR A 141 16.52 23.48 10.09
N ASP A 142 16.71 23.15 11.38
CA ASP A 142 17.47 24.00 12.29
C ASP A 142 18.96 23.83 11.94
N TYR A 143 19.45 24.66 11.02
CA TYR A 143 20.86 24.74 10.68
C TYR A 143 21.60 25.40 11.85
N THR A 144 21.91 24.63 12.89
CA THR A 144 22.91 25.07 13.87
C THR A 144 24.29 25.03 13.20
N GLU A 145 25.06 26.11 13.33
CA GLU A 145 26.36 26.34 12.65
C GLU A 145 27.49 25.34 12.98
N ASP A 146 27.21 24.26 13.72
CA ASP A 146 28.18 23.24 14.09
C ASP A 146 27.98 21.95 13.27
N TYR A 147 29.02 21.62 12.52
CA TYR A 147 29.05 20.70 11.38
C TYR A 147 28.91 19.19 11.69
N ASP A 148 28.26 18.75 12.77
CA ASP A 148 28.35 17.33 13.17
C ASP A 148 27.07 16.54 13.43
N TYR A 149 25.87 17.11 13.55
CA TYR A 149 24.64 16.29 13.62
C TYR A 149 23.43 17.03 13.03
N ILE A 150 22.86 16.50 11.95
CA ILE A 150 21.53 16.92 11.49
C ILE A 150 20.53 16.20 12.39
N ASP A 151 19.92 16.94 13.33
CA ASP A 151 18.75 16.46 14.04
C ASP A 151 17.60 16.27 13.02
N THR A 152 17.28 15.01 12.70
CA THR A 152 16.12 14.69 11.87
C THR A 152 14.88 14.56 12.76
N TRP A 153 13.78 15.16 12.31
CA TRP A 153 12.49 15.06 12.98
C TRP A 153 11.54 14.23 12.14
N ASP A 154 11.10 13.12 12.70
CA ASP A 154 10.06 12.30 12.08
C ASP A 154 8.70 12.75 12.61
N HIS A 155 7.75 12.93 11.71
CA HIS A 155 6.36 13.11 12.09
C HIS A 155 5.62 11.80 11.90
N HIS A 156 4.98 11.36 12.98
CA HIS A 156 4.20 10.14 13.00
C HIS A 156 2.72 10.47 13.04
N TYR A 157 1.99 9.93 12.09
CA TYR A 157 0.59 10.19 11.89
C TYR A 157 -0.23 8.92 11.93
N ILE A 158 -1.45 9.01 12.45
CA ILE A 158 -2.50 8.01 12.21
C ILE A 158 -3.61 8.69 11.44
N TYR A 159 -3.98 8.12 10.31
CA TYR A 159 -5.09 8.57 9.51
C TYR A 159 -6.20 7.53 9.47
N VAL A 160 -7.42 8.01 9.24
CA VAL A 160 -8.56 7.17 8.94
C VAL A 160 -9.15 7.56 7.60
N LEU A 161 -9.33 6.58 6.73
CA LEU A 161 -10.15 6.68 5.54
C LEU A 161 -11.55 6.18 5.88
N LYS A 162 -12.58 6.97 5.60
CA LYS A 162 -13.99 6.62 5.87
C LYS A 162 -14.80 6.67 4.60
N ASN A 163 -15.79 5.79 4.47
CA ASN A 163 -16.84 5.94 3.48
C ASN A 163 -18.07 6.58 4.15
N ASN A 164 -18.43 7.79 3.73
CA ASN A 164 -19.61 8.49 4.21
C ASN A 164 -20.57 8.73 3.04
N ASN A 165 -21.52 7.80 2.85
CA ASN A 165 -22.52 7.87 1.77
C ASN A 165 -21.93 7.98 0.35
N GLY A 166 -20.82 7.27 0.08
CA GLY A 166 -20.14 7.29 -1.21
C GLY A 166 -19.08 8.38 -1.35
N GLU A 167 -18.91 9.24 -0.34
CA GLU A 167 -17.78 10.15 -0.24
C GLU A 167 -16.66 9.52 0.59
N VAL A 168 -15.46 9.47 0.02
CA VAL A 168 -14.26 9.00 0.72
C VAL A 168 -13.65 10.18 1.49
N ILE A 169 -13.69 10.10 2.82
CA ILE A 169 -13.17 11.13 3.72
C ILE A 169 -11.86 10.64 4.31
N PHE A 170 -10.87 11.53 4.42
CA PHE A 170 -9.59 11.23 5.03
C PHE A 170 -9.28 12.18 6.18
N ASP A 171 -9.29 11.66 7.41
CA ASP A 171 -9.08 12.43 8.62
C ASP A 171 -7.75 12.07 9.29
N LYS A 172 -6.99 13.08 9.72
CA LYS A 172 -5.85 12.91 10.63
C LYS A 172 -6.36 12.72 12.06
N LEU A 173 -6.09 11.56 12.65
CA LEU A 173 -6.48 11.23 14.03
C LEU A 173 -5.38 11.50 15.04
N PHE A 174 -4.13 11.37 14.62
CA PHE A 174 -2.97 11.51 15.48
C PHE A 174 -1.83 12.20 14.74
N ASP A 175 -1.08 13.00 15.49
CA ASP A 175 0.10 13.73 15.03
C ASP A 175 1.10 13.81 16.18
N LYS A 176 2.30 13.27 15.96
CA LYS A 176 3.41 13.37 16.91
C LYS A 176 4.72 13.55 16.19
N LYS A 177 5.36 14.68 16.48
CA LYS A 177 6.75 14.97 16.12
C LYS A 177 7.70 14.27 17.10
N ILE A 178 8.62 13.46 16.58
CA ILE A 178 9.63 12.72 17.35
C ILE A 178 11.02 13.13 16.84
N LYS A 179 11.88 13.55 17.77
CA LYS A 179 13.29 13.82 17.46
C LYS A 179 14.01 12.48 17.31
N GLN A 180 14.61 12.23 16.14
CA GLN A 180 15.63 11.19 16.07
C GLN A 180 16.91 11.74 16.68
N THR A 181 17.20 11.37 17.93
CA THR A 181 18.54 11.55 18.48
C THR A 181 19.40 10.41 17.95
N GLY A 182 20.37 10.74 17.08
CA GLY A 182 21.28 9.76 16.49
C GLY A 182 22.00 8.91 17.54
N CYS A 183 22.27 7.67 17.16
CA CYS A 183 23.22 6.79 17.85
C CYS A 183 24.66 7.29 17.65
#